data_AF-A0A1H6QJG8-F1
#
_entry.id   AF-A0A1H6QJG8-F1
#
_cell.length_a   1.000
_cell.length_b   1.000
_cell.length_c   1.000
_cell.angle_alpha   90.00
_cell.angle_beta   90.00
_cell.angle_gamma   90.00
#
_symmetry.space_group_name_H-M   'P 1'
#
loop_
_entity.id
_entity.type
_entity.pdbx_description
1 polymer ?
#
loop_
_entity_poly.entity_id
_entity_poly.type
_entity_poly.pdbx_seq_one_letter_code
_entity_poly.pdbx_strand_id
1 'polypeptide(L)'
;MWISSGTVDHFVSCRENRQLAYEWSNYRYVEGWINSAKNKKDSASLLDPFEVQEGWFEIDLPSLQLKLTDSVSPEYRQRAEYTLRNLPIRDDERIMKQRRAWYELYESGELSLEGLRQRAPLIAAAVEKQLAKPKA
;
A
#
# COMPACT_ATOMS: atom_id res chain seq x y z
N MET A 1 -3.92 -2.59 -5.14
CA MET A 1 -3.13 -3.82 -5.37
C MET A 1 -4.08 -4.99 -5.36
N TRP A 2 -4.02 -5.89 -6.34
CA TRP A 2 -4.80 -7.12 -6.30
C TRP A 2 -4.14 -8.12 -5.35
N ILE A 3 -4.91 -8.62 -4.39
CA ILE A 3 -4.50 -9.60 -3.39
C ILE A 3 -5.10 -10.95 -3.82
N SER A 4 -4.26 -11.90 -4.24
CA SER A 4 -4.75 -13.21 -4.71
C SER A 4 -4.91 -14.23 -3.58
N SER A 5 -4.18 -14.05 -2.49
CA SER A 5 -4.07 -15.00 -1.37
C SER A 5 -4.33 -14.33 -0.02
N GLY A 6 -5.21 -13.33 -0.01
CA GLY A 6 -5.49 -12.56 1.19
C GLY A 6 -6.23 -13.38 2.23
N THR A 7 -6.00 -13.02 3.48
CA THR A 7 -6.66 -13.56 4.65
C THR A 7 -7.36 -12.43 5.39
N VAL A 8 -8.49 -12.74 6.01
CA VAL A 8 -9.16 -11.83 6.94
C VAL A 8 -8.57 -12.02 8.33
N ASP A 9 -8.10 -10.95 8.96
CA ASP A 9 -7.61 -10.96 10.34
C ASP A 9 -7.92 -9.63 11.04
N HIS A 10 -7.78 -9.58 12.37
CA HIS A 10 -7.97 -8.37 13.18
C HIS A 10 -6.89 -7.33 12.92
N PHE A 11 -7.22 -6.03 12.91
CA PHE A 11 -6.24 -4.95 12.90
C PHE A 11 -5.58 -4.81 14.27
N VAL A 12 -6.38 -4.61 15.31
CA VAL A 12 -5.99 -4.73 16.72
C VAL A 12 -6.11 -6.19 17.12
N SER A 13 -4.99 -6.84 17.42
CA SER A 13 -4.98 -8.28 17.71
C SER A 13 -5.78 -8.61 18.97
N CYS A 14 -6.33 -9.83 19.03
CA CYS A 14 -6.97 -10.35 20.25
C CYS A 14 -6.04 -10.36 21.47
N ARG A 15 -4.73 -10.37 21.26
CA ARG A 15 -3.74 -10.28 22.35
C ARG A 15 -3.67 -8.87 22.93
N GLU A 16 -3.74 -7.85 22.08
CA GLU A 16 -3.74 -6.44 22.48
C GLU A 16 -5.07 -6.06 23.12
N ASN A 17 -6.19 -6.40 22.47
CA ASN A 17 -7.51 -6.10 23.00
C ASN A 17 -8.55 -7.17 22.63
N ARG A 18 -8.90 -8.01 23.61
CA ARG A 18 -9.90 -9.08 23.46
C ARG A 18 -11.31 -8.57 23.21
N GLN A 19 -11.65 -7.34 23.63
CA GLN A 19 -12.98 -6.78 23.44
C GLN A 19 -13.27 -6.51 21.96
N LEU A 20 -12.23 -6.30 21.15
CA LEU A 20 -12.35 -6.04 19.71
C LEU A 20 -12.35 -7.33 18.87
N ALA A 21 -12.31 -8.50 19.50
CA ALA A 21 -12.17 -9.79 18.81
C ALA A 21 -13.37 -10.14 17.92
N TYR A 22 -14.56 -9.59 18.18
CA TYR A 22 -15.78 -9.84 17.42
C TYR A 22 -16.36 -8.56 16.80
N GLU A 23 -15.58 -7.48 16.81
CA GLU A 23 -16.00 -6.22 16.22
C GLU A 23 -15.70 -6.21 14.72
N TRP A 24 -16.75 -6.10 13.90
CA TRP A 24 -16.64 -6.10 12.44
C TRP A 24 -15.70 -4.99 11.92
N SER A 25 -15.72 -3.84 12.59
CA SER A 25 -14.85 -2.70 12.30
C SER A 25 -13.36 -2.99 12.53
N ASN A 26 -13.00 -4.09 13.19
CA ASN A 26 -11.62 -4.49 13.44
C ASN A 26 -11.05 -5.46 12.39
N TYR A 27 -11.83 -6.00 11.45
CA TYR A 27 -11.31 -6.96 10.46
C TYR A 27 -10.74 -6.30 9.20
N ARG A 28 -9.58 -6.78 8.72
CA ARG A 28 -8.91 -6.33 7.49
C ARG A 28 -8.60 -7.50 6.58
N TYR A 29 -8.78 -7.31 5.27
CA TYR A 29 -8.35 -8.26 4.25
C TYR A 29 -6.95 -7.90 3.75
N VAL A 30 -5.96 -8.73 4.07
CA VAL A 30 -4.54 -8.46 3.78
C VAL A 30 -3.79 -9.75 3.42
N GLU A 31 -2.66 -9.66 2.71
CA GLU A 31 -1.79 -10.82 2.49
C GLU A 31 -1.28 -11.39 3.82
N GLY A 32 -1.29 -12.72 3.96
CA GLY A 32 -0.95 -13.39 5.22
C GLY A 32 0.46 -13.07 5.75
N TRP A 33 1.41 -12.80 4.85
CA TRP A 33 2.78 -12.44 5.22
C TRP A 33 2.91 -10.97 5.69
N ILE A 34 2.12 -10.05 5.14
CA ILE A 34 2.00 -8.68 5.66
C ILE A 34 1.36 -8.74 7.04
N ASN A 35 0.31 -9.55 7.18
CA ASN A 35 -0.37 -9.74 8.45
C ASN A 35 0.56 -10.32 9.54
N SER A 36 1.41 -11.28 9.16
CA SER A 36 2.43 -11.86 10.04
C SER A 36 3.48 -10.83 10.48
N ALA A 37 3.81 -9.85 9.64
CA ALA A 37 4.69 -8.74 9.99
C ALA A 37 3.98 -7.75 10.94
N LYS A 38 2.72 -7.42 10.65
CA LYS A 38 1.84 -6.55 11.45
C LYS A 38 1.67 -7.06 12.88
N ASN A 39 1.42 -8.36 13.06
CA ASN A 39 1.20 -9.00 14.38
C ASN A 39 2.42 -8.91 15.33
N LYS A 40 3.59 -8.45 14.86
CA LYS A 40 4.78 -8.21 15.68
C LYS A 40 4.92 -6.76 16.15
N LYS A 41 3.96 -5.90 15.82
CA LYS A 41 3.96 -4.45 16.06
C LYS A 41 2.72 -4.09 16.89
N ASP A 42 2.83 -2.98 17.61
CA ASP A 42 1.68 -2.38 18.28
C ASP A 42 0.77 -1.74 17.23
N SER A 43 -0.51 -2.15 17.23
CA SER A 43 -1.56 -1.63 16.35
C SER A 43 -1.71 -0.11 16.45
N ALA A 44 -1.52 0.49 17.63
CA ALA A 44 -1.62 1.94 17.82
C ALA A 44 -0.51 2.73 17.09
N SER A 45 0.63 2.08 16.82
CA SER A 45 1.75 2.69 16.07
C SER A 45 1.58 2.57 14.56
N LEU A 46 0.70 1.68 14.10
CA LEU A 46 0.42 1.46 12.69
C LEU A 46 -0.71 2.38 12.20
N LEU A 47 -0.64 2.74 10.93
CA LEU A 47 -1.73 3.39 10.23
C LEU A 47 -2.73 2.32 9.80
N ASP A 48 -3.99 2.50 10.17
CA ASP A 48 -5.05 1.59 9.76
C ASP A 48 -5.35 1.79 8.27
N PRO A 49 -5.41 0.73 7.44
CA PRO A 49 -5.85 0.84 6.04
C PRO A 49 -7.18 1.55 5.85
N PHE A 50 -8.10 1.52 6.83
CA PHE A 50 -9.38 2.23 6.76
C PHE A 50 -9.28 3.74 7.04
N GLU A 51 -8.17 4.22 7.63
CA GLU A 51 -7.91 5.65 7.82
C GLU A 51 -7.26 6.29 6.58
N VAL A 52 -6.67 5.48 5.69
CA VAL A 52 -5.93 5.96 4.52
C VAL A 52 -6.83 6.73 3.57
N GLN A 53 -6.42 7.95 3.22
CA GLN A 53 -7.11 8.79 2.24
C GLN A 53 -6.41 8.78 0.88
N GLU A 54 -7.15 9.20 -0.15
CA GLU A 54 -6.61 9.37 -1.49
C GLU A 54 -5.41 10.33 -1.50
N GLY A 55 -4.40 9.98 -2.29
CA GLY A 55 -3.20 10.79 -2.47
C GLY A 55 -2.19 10.72 -1.32
N TRP A 56 -2.45 10.01 -0.22
CA TRP A 56 -1.48 9.85 0.88
C TRP A 56 -0.23 9.07 0.51
N PHE A 57 -0.39 8.10 -0.39
CA PHE A 57 0.68 7.25 -0.88
C PHE A 57 0.79 7.37 -2.39
N GLU A 58 2.02 7.40 -2.89
CA GLU A 58 2.30 7.33 -4.32
C GLU A 58 3.44 6.35 -4.62
N ILE A 59 3.50 5.89 -5.87
CA ILE A 59 4.63 5.12 -6.37
C ILE A 59 5.67 6.08 -6.92
N ASP A 60 6.91 5.88 -6.51
CA ASP A 60 8.06 6.60 -7.04
C ASP A 60 8.60 5.90 -8.30
N LEU A 61 8.76 6.63 -9.40
CA LEU A 61 9.38 6.11 -10.63
C LEU A 61 10.81 6.64 -10.77
N PRO A 62 11.77 5.82 -11.22
CA PRO A 62 11.60 4.45 -11.74
C PRO A 62 11.68 3.34 -10.68
N SER A 63 11.85 3.70 -9.40
CA SER A 63 12.15 2.73 -8.34
C SER A 63 11.00 1.76 -8.02
N LEU A 64 9.77 2.12 -8.38
CA LEU A 64 8.50 1.46 -8.06
C LEU A 64 8.21 1.34 -6.56
N GLN A 65 8.94 2.08 -5.72
CA GLN A 65 8.76 2.06 -4.27
C GLN A 65 7.53 2.87 -3.86
N LEU A 66 6.85 2.42 -2.80
CA LEU A 66 5.78 3.20 -2.18
C LEU A 66 6.39 4.30 -1.32
N LYS A 67 5.92 5.53 -1.45
CA LYS A 67 6.30 6.64 -0.58
C LYS A 67 5.09 7.44 -0.11
N LEU A 68 5.29 8.20 0.96
CA LEU A 68 4.31 9.16 1.45
C LEU A 68 4.38 10.44 0.64
N THR A 69 3.24 11.10 0.51
CA THR A 69 3.13 12.45 -0.03
C THR A 69 2.97 13.47 1.09
N ASP A 70 3.00 14.75 0.74
CA ASP A 70 2.74 15.85 1.67
C ASP A 70 1.25 16.04 1.98
N SER A 71 0.37 15.26 1.33
CA SER A 71 -1.08 15.28 1.59
C SER A 71 -1.47 14.54 2.88
N VAL A 72 -0.55 13.81 3.50
CA VAL A 72 -0.78 13.12 4.77
C VAL A 72 -0.88 14.15 5.89
N SER A 73 -2.04 14.23 6.55
CA SER A 73 -2.24 15.19 7.63
C SER A 73 -1.26 14.95 8.79
N PRO A 74 -0.85 16.00 9.53
CA PRO A 74 0.14 15.88 10.60
C PRO A 74 -0.18 14.82 11.66
N GLU A 75 -1.46 14.65 11.98
CA GLU A 75 -1.97 13.63 12.92
C GLU A 75 -1.63 12.19 12.50
N TYR A 76 -1.63 11.90 11.20
CA TYR A 76 -1.39 10.56 10.67
C TYR A 76 0.06 10.35 10.23
N ARG A 77 0.81 11.42 10.01
CA ARG A 77 2.15 11.39 9.40
C ARG A 77 3.10 10.42 10.12
N GLN A 78 3.16 10.48 11.44
CA GLN A 78 4.05 9.63 12.22
C GLN A 78 3.68 8.14 12.10
N ARG A 79 2.39 7.81 12.19
CA ARG A 79 1.89 6.43 12.02
C ARG A 79 2.12 5.92 10.59
N ALA A 80 1.91 6.79 9.59
CA ALA A 80 2.15 6.46 8.19
C ALA A 80 3.64 6.16 7.92
N GLU A 81 4.55 6.99 8.44
CA GLU A 81 6.00 6.78 8.34
C GLU A 81 6.46 5.54 9.09
N TYR A 82 5.91 5.31 10.29
CA TYR A 82 6.17 4.10 11.04
C TYR A 82 5.74 2.86 10.28
N THR A 83 4.54 2.88 9.69
CA THR A 83 3.98 1.79 8.88
C THR A 83 4.85 1.50 7.67
N LEU A 84 5.24 2.52 6.91
CA LEU A 84 6.07 2.35 5.72
C LEU A 84 7.47 1.80 6.04
N ARG A 85 8.02 2.14 7.21
CA ARG A 85 9.32 1.63 7.68
C ARG A 85 9.27 0.22 8.27
N ASN A 86 8.16 -0.14 8.91
CA ASN A 86 8.08 -1.37 9.72
C ASN A 86 7.28 -2.49 9.07
N LEU A 87 6.44 -2.17 8.08
CA LEU A 87 5.74 -3.16 7.28
C LEU A 87 6.41 -3.33 5.92
N PRO A 88 6.45 -4.56 5.40
CA PRO A 88 7.09 -4.87 4.12
C PRO A 88 6.19 -4.50 2.93
N ILE A 89 5.79 -3.23 2.84
CA ILE A 89 4.87 -2.68 1.82
C ILE A 89 5.54 -1.67 0.88
N ARG A 90 6.73 -1.18 1.27
CA ARG A 90 7.51 -0.19 0.52
C ARG A 90 8.15 -0.82 -0.70
N ASP A 91 9.03 -1.78 -0.47
CA ASP A 91 10.02 -2.30 -1.42
C ASP A 91 10.28 -3.82 -1.27
N ASP A 92 9.43 -4.53 -0.54
CA ASP A 92 9.53 -5.99 -0.44
C ASP A 92 9.38 -6.64 -1.83
N GLU A 93 10.30 -7.55 -2.16
CA GLU A 93 10.41 -8.15 -3.50
C GLU A 93 9.11 -8.81 -3.97
N ARG A 94 8.29 -9.36 -3.07
CA ARG A 94 6.99 -9.96 -3.42
C ARG A 94 6.03 -8.95 -4.05
N ILE A 95 6.04 -7.72 -3.54
CA ILE A 95 5.25 -6.61 -4.08
C ILE A 95 5.97 -6.00 -5.29
N MET A 96 7.29 -5.82 -5.21
CA MET A 96 8.07 -5.20 -6.28
C MET A 96 7.99 -6.00 -7.58
N LYS A 97 8.01 -7.33 -7.51
CA LYS A 97 7.83 -8.20 -8.68
C LYS A 97 6.50 -7.93 -9.39
N GLN A 98 5.40 -7.81 -8.63
CA GLN A 98 4.08 -7.53 -9.21
C GLN A 98 4.03 -6.12 -9.81
N ARG A 99 4.57 -5.11 -9.11
CA ARG A 99 4.62 -3.74 -9.63
C ARG A 99 5.43 -3.66 -10.93
N ARG A 100 6.58 -4.33 -10.97
CA ARG A 100 7.46 -4.38 -12.15
C ARG A 100 6.77 -5.04 -13.33
N ALA A 101 6.12 -6.19 -13.13
CA ALA A 101 5.40 -6.88 -14.19
C ALA A 101 4.32 -5.99 -14.83
N TRP A 102 3.55 -5.24 -14.02
CA TRP A 102 2.56 -4.31 -14.55
C TRP A 102 3.18 -3.13 -15.29
N TYR A 103 4.28 -2.60 -14.77
CA TYR A 103 4.98 -1.46 -15.37
C TYR A 103 5.67 -1.86 -16.68
N GLU A 104 6.32 -3.03 -16.75
CA GLU A 104 6.94 -3.59 -17.96
C GLU A 104 5.92 -3.82 -19.07
N LEU A 105 4.74 -4.38 -18.76
CA LEU A 105 3.66 -4.54 -19.74
C LEU A 105 3.16 -3.19 -20.31
N TYR A 106 3.18 -2.15 -19.48
CA TYR A 106 2.87 -0.80 -19.94
C TYR A 106 3.99 -0.23 -20.82
N GLU A 107 5.26 -0.37 -20.40
CA GLU A 107 6.42 0.11 -21.17
C GLU A 107 6.58 -0.61 -22.51
N SER A 108 6.22 -1.89 -22.61
CA SER A 108 6.22 -2.66 -23.86
C SER A 108 5.05 -2.33 -24.79
N GLY A 109 4.04 -1.58 -24.30
CA GLY A 109 2.83 -1.24 -25.05
C GLY A 109 1.76 -2.35 -25.08
N GLU A 110 1.99 -3.47 -24.39
CA GLU A 110 1.02 -4.56 -24.25
C GLU A 110 -0.17 -4.19 -23.34
N LEU A 111 0.02 -3.21 -22.47
CA LEU A 111 -1.01 -2.68 -21.57
C LEU A 111 -1.19 -1.17 -21.78
N SER A 112 -2.43 -0.75 -22.05
CA SER A 112 -2.75 0.68 -22.14
C SER A 112 -2.71 1.35 -20.77
N LEU A 113 -2.58 2.68 -20.73
CA LEU A 113 -2.65 3.44 -19.48
C LEU A 113 -3.98 3.21 -18.74
N GLU A 114 -5.09 3.09 -19.47
CA GLU A 114 -6.40 2.76 -18.89
C GLU A 114 -6.40 1.35 -18.27
N GLY A 115 -5.83 0.36 -18.95
CA GLY A 115 -5.66 -0.98 -18.41
C GLY A 115 -4.78 -1.00 -17.16
N LEU A 116 -3.69 -0.22 -17.17
CA LEU A 116 -2.82 -0.05 -16.01
C LEU A 116 -3.56 0.60 -14.84
N ARG A 117 -4.42 1.60 -15.09
CA ARG A 117 -5.25 2.25 -14.06
C ARG A 117 -6.18 1.26 -13.37
N GLN A 118 -6.78 0.34 -14.12
CA GLN A 118 -7.68 -0.69 -13.58
C GLN A 118 -6.95 -1.75 -12.74
N ARG A 119 -5.70 -2.11 -13.10
CA ARG A 119 -4.94 -3.19 -12.44
C ARG A 119 -4.01 -2.69 -11.34
N ALA A 120 -3.35 -1.56 -11.57
CA ALA A 120 -2.33 -0.97 -10.72
C ALA A 120 -2.48 0.56 -10.66
N PRO A 121 -3.53 1.08 -10.02
CA PRO A 121 -3.90 2.51 -10.07
C PRO A 121 -2.79 3.45 -9.58
N LEU A 122 -2.04 3.07 -8.54
CA LEU A 122 -0.94 3.92 -8.04
C LEU A 122 0.25 3.99 -9.02
N ILE A 123 0.46 2.96 -9.86
CA ILE A 123 1.49 2.99 -10.90
C ILE A 123 1.00 3.87 -12.05
N ALA A 124 -0.26 3.74 -12.47
CA ALA A 124 -0.86 4.61 -13.49
C ALA A 124 -0.79 6.09 -13.09
N ALA A 125 -1.12 6.43 -11.84
CA ALA A 125 -1.00 7.79 -11.33
C ALA A 125 0.45 8.31 -11.37
N ALA A 126 1.44 7.46 -11.07
CA ALA A 126 2.85 7.83 -11.17
C ALA A 126 3.29 8.08 -12.62
N VAL A 127 2.82 7.26 -13.55
CA VAL A 127 3.06 7.42 -15.00
C VAL A 127 2.42 8.73 -15.51
N GLU A 128 1.17 9.00 -15.16
CA GLU A 128 0.47 10.25 -15.51
C GLU A 128 1.25 11.47 -15.01
N LYS A 129 1.70 11.43 -13.75
CA LYS A 129 2.53 12.47 -13.16
C LYS A 129 3.86 12.65 -13.91
N GLN A 130 4.46 11.58 -14.42
CA GLN A 130 5.69 11.63 -15.22
C GLN A 130 5.43 12.22 -16.61
N LEU A 131 4.32 11.86 -17.27
CA LEU A 131 3.93 12.37 -18.59
C LEU A 131 3.52 13.85 -18.55
N ALA A 132 2.92 14.30 -17.45
CA ALA A 132 2.53 15.69 -17.25
C ALA A 132 3.72 16.62 -16.95
N LYS A 133 4.86 16.07 -16.52
CA LYS A 133 6.09 16.86 -16.35
C LYS A 133 6.67 17.15 -17.75
N PRO A 134 7.00 18.42 -18.08
CA PRO A 134 7.70 18.71 -19.31
C PRO A 134 9.02 17.95 -19.32
N LYS A 135 9.34 17.28 -20.43
CA LYS A 135 10.68 16.72 -20.66
C LYS A 135 11.65 17.90 -20.61
N ALA A 136 12.53 17.90 -19.61
CA ALA A 136 13.64 18.85 -19.49
C ALA A 136 14.63 18.67 -20.63
#